data_AF-A0A6G1PKD4-F1
#
_entry.id   AF-A0A6G1PKD4-F1
#
_cell.length_a   1.000
_cell.length_b   1.000
_cell.length_c   1.000
_cell.angle_alpha   90.00
_cell.angle_beta   90.00
_cell.angle_gamma   90.00
#
_symmetry.space_group_name_H-M   'P 1'
#
loop_
_entity.id
_entity.type
_entity.pdbx_description
1 polymer ?
#
loop_
_entity_poly.entity_id
_entity_poly.type
_entity_poly.pdbx_seq_one_letter_code
_entity_poly.pdbx_strand_id
1 'polypeptide(L)'
;MADDPQRNFRSAYYEKVGFRGVEEKKSLEILLKDNPLDLEKLSTFSQRFPLPSMYRIHVWKVLLGILPPHSDSHALVGGYRKEQYQDILVALEVMRYINSSTPSTHIHLRMFQLESQVLPRCSETLPPDDMDEEFLAISRAMEEIAEDPVDCYWLIKCFVNQFHAKFGDSIPHLPKSLEHYLSQEEPRLLNHLKITGALSQLPYSLWFRCCFAGCLPECSLQRVWDKVISGSCKILVFVALEILLSYKIVLMAINRAEGVGKFLCNIPQENTDAIVTKAIDLWHKYCGTPMHTV
;
A
#
# COMPACT_ATOMS: atom_id res chain seq x y z
N MET A 1 31.58 23.46 -20.16
CA MET A 1 30.38 23.30 -19.31
C MET A 1 30.69 22.13 -18.39
N ALA A 2 31.16 22.44 -17.20
CA ALA A 2 31.73 21.48 -16.27
C ALA A 2 30.62 20.83 -15.44
N ASP A 3 30.61 19.50 -15.43
CA ASP A 3 29.90 18.69 -14.43
C ASP A 3 30.34 19.13 -13.03
N ASP A 4 29.38 19.52 -12.20
CA ASP A 4 29.62 19.86 -10.81
C ASP A 4 29.89 18.57 -9.99
N PRO A 5 31.08 18.38 -9.42
CA PRO A 5 31.42 17.21 -8.62
C PRO A 5 30.84 17.26 -7.19
N GLN A 6 30.08 18.30 -6.82
CA GLN A 6 29.40 18.40 -5.52
C GLN A 6 28.13 17.54 -5.44
N ARG A 7 28.15 16.32 -5.98
CA ARG A 7 27.14 15.31 -5.66
C ARG A 7 27.41 14.77 -4.25
N ASN A 8 27.09 15.62 -3.29
CA ASN A 8 26.65 15.31 -1.94
C ASN A 8 27.57 14.40 -1.09
N PHE A 9 28.81 14.86 -0.85
CA PHE A 9 29.71 14.27 0.16
C PHE A 9 29.03 14.04 1.53
N ARG A 10 28.05 14.88 1.89
CA ARG A 10 27.27 14.77 3.12
C ARG A 10 26.34 13.56 3.12
N SER A 11 25.61 13.33 2.04
CA SER A 11 24.71 12.15 1.94
C SER A 11 25.51 10.85 2.02
N ALA A 12 26.64 10.76 1.32
CA ALA A 12 27.53 9.61 1.36
C ALA A 12 28.15 9.40 2.75
N TYR A 13 28.48 10.47 3.47
CA TYR A 13 28.97 10.38 4.84
C TYR A 13 27.88 9.88 5.79
N TYR A 14 26.68 10.46 5.74
CA TYR A 14 25.54 10.05 6.55
C TYR A 14 25.14 8.58 6.30
N GLU A 15 25.17 8.15 5.04
CA GLU A 15 24.93 6.77 4.66
C GLU A 15 25.97 5.81 5.24
N LYS A 16 27.24 6.23 5.29
CA LYS A 16 28.36 5.46 5.84
C LYS A 16 28.38 5.41 7.37
N VAL A 17 27.83 6.42 8.05
CA VAL A 17 27.73 6.47 9.52
C VAL A 17 26.36 6.00 10.07
N GLY A 18 25.50 5.45 9.21
CA GLY A 18 24.21 4.83 9.61
C GLY A 18 23.01 5.79 9.70
N PHE A 19 23.18 7.06 9.33
CA PHE A 19 22.11 8.06 9.27
C PHE A 19 21.52 8.14 7.85
N ARG A 20 20.81 7.10 7.41
CA ARG A 20 20.09 7.14 6.12
C ARG A 20 18.86 8.05 6.24
N GLY A 21 18.50 8.78 5.17
CA GLY A 21 17.22 9.49 5.11
C GLY A 21 17.20 10.93 5.64
N VAL A 22 18.33 11.48 6.11
CA VAL A 22 18.37 12.81 6.76
C VAL A 22 18.09 13.94 5.77
N GLU A 23 18.61 13.83 4.56
CA GLU A 23 18.40 14.86 3.53
C GLU A 23 17.01 14.72 2.91
N GLU A 24 16.53 13.50 2.74
CA GLU A 24 15.17 13.18 2.30
C GLU A 24 14.13 13.73 3.28
N LYS A 25 14.33 13.54 4.60
CA LYS A 25 13.48 14.12 5.64
C LYS A 25 13.43 15.65 5.54
N LYS A 26 14.58 16.31 5.44
CA LYS A 26 14.65 17.78 5.30
C LYS A 26 13.96 18.27 4.03
N SER A 27 14.09 17.51 2.94
CA SER A 27 13.46 17.84 1.66
C SER A 27 11.94 17.75 1.78
N LEU A 28 11.42 16.71 2.44
CA LEU A 28 9.99 16.60 2.74
C LEU A 28 9.51 17.73 3.67
N GLU A 29 10.28 18.08 4.70
CA GLU A 29 9.95 19.21 5.60
C GLU A 29 9.88 20.56 4.87
N ILE A 30 10.62 20.72 3.76
CA ILE A 30 10.51 21.91 2.91
C ILE A 30 9.18 21.88 2.14
N LEU A 31 8.84 20.74 1.51
CA LEU A 31 7.58 20.58 0.78
C LEU A 31 6.36 20.78 1.69
N LEU A 32 6.44 20.34 2.95
CA LEU A 32 5.36 20.48 3.93
C LEU A 32 5.17 21.90 4.48
N LYS A 33 6.07 22.84 4.16
CA LYS A 33 5.93 24.26 4.51
C LYS A 33 5.14 25.06 3.48
N ASP A 34 4.94 24.52 2.28
CA ASP A 34 4.15 25.18 1.23
C ASP A 34 2.67 25.24 1.64
N ASN A 35 2.01 26.33 1.26
CA ASN A 35 0.57 26.50 1.45
C ASN A 35 -0.01 27.26 0.24
N PRO A 36 -0.75 26.60 -0.66
CA PRO A 36 -1.16 25.19 -0.62
C PRO A 36 0.02 24.21 -0.81
N LEU A 37 -0.10 23.02 -0.25
CA LEU A 37 0.81 21.89 -0.47
C LEU A 37 0.81 21.46 -1.94
N ASP A 38 1.99 21.24 -2.51
CA ASP A 38 2.15 20.74 -3.87
C ASP A 38 1.99 19.21 -3.91
N LEU A 39 0.80 18.76 -4.31
CA LEU A 39 0.46 17.33 -4.38
C LEU A 39 1.34 16.56 -5.38
N GLU A 40 1.76 17.20 -6.48
CA GLU A 40 2.58 16.55 -7.50
C GLU A 40 4.00 16.33 -6.98
N LYS A 41 4.57 17.31 -6.28
CA LYS A 41 5.87 17.16 -5.60
C LYS A 41 5.80 16.14 -4.48
N LEU A 42 4.75 16.15 -3.64
CA LEU A 42 4.57 15.15 -2.58
C LEU A 42 4.44 13.73 -3.14
N SER A 43 3.69 13.58 -4.23
CA SER A 43 3.56 12.32 -4.94
C SER A 43 4.91 11.86 -5.50
N THR A 44 5.63 12.73 -6.21
CA THR A 44 6.96 12.47 -6.78
C THR A 44 7.97 12.08 -5.70
N PHE A 45 7.98 12.80 -4.57
CA PHE A 45 8.80 12.48 -3.41
C PHE A 45 8.47 11.07 -2.88
N SER A 46 7.18 10.79 -2.68
CA SER A 46 6.69 9.50 -2.16
C SER A 46 6.96 8.35 -3.13
N GLN A 47 7.01 8.59 -4.44
CA GLN A 47 7.40 7.58 -5.43
C GLN A 47 8.90 7.29 -5.37
N ARG A 48 9.73 8.30 -5.10
CA ARG A 48 11.19 8.17 -5.09
C ARG A 48 11.75 7.65 -3.76
N PHE A 49 11.25 8.15 -2.65
CA PHE A 49 11.80 7.90 -1.31
C PHE A 49 10.74 7.27 -0.39
N PRO A 50 11.15 6.48 0.63
CA PRO A 50 10.22 6.07 1.68
C PRO A 50 9.85 7.27 2.55
N LEU A 51 8.59 7.34 3.02
CA LEU A 51 8.17 8.43 3.90
C LEU A 51 8.79 8.26 5.31
N PRO A 52 9.28 9.35 5.95
CA PRO A 52 9.58 9.32 7.38
C PRO A 52 8.32 9.00 8.19
N SER A 53 8.41 8.10 9.16
CA SER A 53 7.23 7.57 9.88
C SER A 53 6.35 8.66 10.49
N MET A 54 6.95 9.70 11.09
CA MET A 54 6.22 10.82 11.69
C MET A 54 5.40 11.67 10.71
N TYR A 55 5.70 11.60 9.41
CA TYR A 55 4.97 12.36 8.37
C TYR A 55 4.09 11.47 7.49
N ARG A 56 4.20 10.14 7.60
CA ARG A 56 3.49 9.19 6.73
C ARG A 56 1.99 9.42 6.71
N ILE A 57 1.36 9.38 7.89
CA ILE A 57 -0.09 9.55 8.02
C ILE A 57 -0.54 10.91 7.48
N HIS A 58 0.21 11.98 7.77
CA HIS A 58 -0.13 13.31 7.26
C HIS A 58 -0.07 13.38 5.73
N VAL A 59 1.02 12.89 5.13
CA VAL A 59 1.19 12.87 3.66
C VAL A 59 0.13 11.98 3.00
N TRP A 60 -0.16 10.80 3.57
CA TRP A 60 -1.23 9.94 3.08
C TRP A 60 -2.59 10.62 3.12
N LYS A 61 -2.94 11.32 4.22
CA LYS A 61 -4.20 12.06 4.32
C LYS A 61 -4.33 13.14 3.25
N VAL A 62 -3.24 13.83 2.92
CA VAL A 62 -3.22 14.85 1.87
C VAL A 62 -3.33 14.21 0.47
N LEU A 63 -2.53 13.17 0.17
CA LEU A 63 -2.55 12.49 -1.13
C LEU A 63 -3.87 11.73 -1.39
N LEU A 64 -4.50 11.20 -0.35
CA LEU A 64 -5.82 10.57 -0.42
C LEU A 64 -6.96 11.59 -0.34
N GLY A 65 -6.68 12.90 -0.29
CA GLY A 65 -7.71 13.94 -0.28
C GLY A 65 -8.61 13.92 0.97
N ILE A 66 -8.16 13.29 2.06
CA ILE A 66 -8.81 13.37 3.38
C ILE A 66 -8.62 14.77 3.95
N LEU A 67 -7.42 15.32 3.77
CA LEU A 67 -7.10 16.72 4.07
C LEU A 67 -6.86 17.50 2.77
N PRO A 68 -7.29 18.77 2.70
CA PRO A 68 -7.05 19.60 1.53
C PRO A 68 -5.57 20.00 1.42
N PRO A 69 -5.10 20.50 0.26
CA PRO A 69 -3.74 21.05 0.13
C PRO A 69 -3.47 22.26 1.03
N HIS A 70 -4.50 23.03 1.39
CA HIS A 70 -4.36 24.20 2.24
C HIS A 70 -4.24 23.80 3.71
N SER A 71 -3.04 23.91 4.27
CA SER A 71 -2.71 23.45 5.64
C SER A 71 -3.50 24.19 6.72
N ASP A 72 -3.82 25.47 6.49
CA ASP A 72 -4.63 26.30 7.40
C ASP A 72 -6.03 25.70 7.66
N SER A 73 -6.56 24.94 6.70
CA SER A 73 -7.89 24.32 6.79
C SER A 73 -7.86 22.94 7.44
N HIS A 74 -6.69 22.37 7.75
CA HIS A 74 -6.58 20.98 8.22
C HIS A 74 -7.30 20.75 9.55
N ALA A 75 -7.18 21.68 10.50
CA ALA A 75 -7.86 21.56 11.79
C ALA A 75 -9.39 21.54 11.62
N LEU A 76 -9.92 22.40 10.76
CA LEU A 76 -11.36 22.49 10.49
C LEU A 76 -11.87 21.21 9.79
N VAL A 77 -11.20 20.79 8.71
CA VAL A 77 -11.59 19.60 7.96
C VAL A 77 -11.46 18.34 8.82
N GLY A 78 -10.38 18.23 9.61
CA GLY A 78 -10.21 17.15 10.58
C GLY A 78 -11.35 17.10 11.61
N GLY A 79 -11.84 18.26 12.06
CA GLY A 79 -13.05 18.37 12.90
C GLY A 79 -14.27 17.73 12.23
N TYR A 80 -14.56 18.10 10.98
CA TYR A 80 -15.69 17.52 10.24
C TYR A 80 -15.54 16.00 10.01
N ARG A 81 -14.33 15.52 9.74
CA ARG A 81 -14.04 14.08 9.58
C ARG A 81 -14.31 13.32 10.88
N LYS A 82 -13.99 13.92 12.03
CA LYS A 82 -14.25 13.35 13.36
C LYS A 82 -15.73 13.34 13.72
N GLU A 83 -16.45 14.42 13.45
CA GLU A 83 -17.91 14.50 13.66
C GLU A 83 -18.62 13.44 12.82
N GLN A 84 -18.31 13.36 11.52
CA GLN A 84 -18.88 12.36 10.62
C GLN A 84 -18.58 10.93 11.08
N TYR A 85 -17.35 10.64 11.50
CA TYR A 85 -17.00 9.33 12.05
C TYR A 85 -17.90 8.97 13.25
N GLN A 86 -18.07 9.92 14.18
CA GLN A 86 -18.88 9.70 15.38
C GLN A 86 -20.37 9.51 15.06
N ASP A 87 -20.92 10.30 14.13
CA ASP A 87 -22.33 10.21 13.73
C ASP A 87 -22.66 8.83 13.15
N ILE A 88 -21.78 8.31 12.28
CA ILE A 88 -21.94 6.99 11.66
C ILE A 88 -21.81 5.89 12.72
N LEU A 89 -20.83 5.99 13.61
CA LEU A 89 -20.61 5.03 14.69
C LEU A 89 -21.87 4.91 15.58
N VAL A 90 -22.38 6.06 16.04
CA VAL A 90 -23.61 6.12 16.86
C VAL A 90 -24.81 5.58 16.10
N ALA A 91 -24.96 5.89 14.81
CA ALA A 91 -26.05 5.36 13.99
C ALA A 91 -26.01 3.81 13.94
N LEU A 92 -24.84 3.22 13.74
CA LEU A 92 -24.67 1.76 13.72
C LEU A 92 -24.94 1.10 15.08
N GLU A 93 -24.57 1.76 16.18
CA GLU A 93 -24.90 1.29 17.55
C GLU A 93 -26.42 1.31 17.78
N VAL A 94 -27.09 2.40 17.42
CA VAL A 94 -28.55 2.55 17.56
C VAL A 94 -29.29 1.53 16.70
N MET A 95 -28.80 1.29 15.48
CA MET A 95 -29.32 0.28 14.55
C MET A 95 -28.93 -1.15 14.95
N ARG A 96 -28.10 -1.32 15.99
CA ARG A 96 -27.61 -2.61 16.53
C ARG A 96 -26.77 -3.45 15.58
N TYR A 97 -26.08 -2.81 14.63
CA TYR A 97 -25.11 -3.47 13.75
C TYR A 97 -23.78 -3.74 14.45
N ILE A 98 -23.45 -2.93 15.45
CA ILE A 98 -22.22 -3.02 16.23
C ILE A 98 -22.54 -2.95 17.72
N ASN A 99 -21.62 -3.49 18.52
CA ASN A 99 -21.66 -3.43 19.97
C ASN A 99 -20.22 -3.41 20.52
N SER A 100 -20.07 -3.37 21.84
CA SER A 100 -18.78 -3.30 22.52
C SER A 100 -17.86 -4.51 22.29
N SER A 101 -18.37 -5.62 21.78
CA SER A 101 -17.58 -6.80 21.40
C SER A 101 -17.26 -6.87 19.91
N THR A 102 -17.78 -5.96 19.10
CA THR A 102 -17.50 -5.92 17.66
C THR A 102 -16.04 -5.49 17.43
N PRO A 103 -15.23 -6.26 16.68
CA PRO A 103 -13.87 -5.87 16.34
C PRO A 103 -13.83 -4.53 15.58
N SER A 104 -12.81 -3.71 15.83
CA SER A 104 -12.55 -2.42 15.16
C SER A 104 -12.66 -2.52 13.63
N THR A 105 -12.00 -3.52 13.04
CA THR A 105 -12.05 -3.76 11.59
C THR A 105 -13.46 -4.01 11.05
N HIS A 106 -14.32 -4.68 11.82
CA HIS A 106 -15.71 -4.92 11.45
C HIS A 106 -16.58 -3.67 11.66
N ILE A 107 -16.27 -2.85 12.66
CA ILE A 107 -16.89 -1.52 12.81
C ILE A 107 -16.59 -0.70 11.56
N HIS A 108 -15.32 -0.59 11.14
CA HIS A 108 -14.92 0.13 9.94
C HIS A 108 -15.61 -0.40 8.67
N LEU A 109 -15.77 -1.73 8.53
CA LEU A 109 -16.53 -2.32 7.42
C LEU A 109 -18.00 -1.87 7.42
N ARG A 110 -18.68 -1.91 8.57
CA ARG A 110 -20.07 -1.46 8.67
C ARG A 110 -20.22 0.04 8.42
N MET A 111 -19.28 0.85 8.89
CA MET A 111 -19.22 2.28 8.60
C MET A 111 -19.10 2.52 7.09
N PHE A 112 -18.17 1.83 6.43
CA PHE A 112 -17.98 1.90 4.99
C PHE A 112 -19.24 1.50 4.20
N GLN A 113 -19.88 0.38 4.57
CA GLN A 113 -21.10 -0.10 3.92
C GLN A 113 -22.28 0.86 4.10
N LEU A 114 -22.41 1.47 5.29
CA LEU A 114 -23.46 2.47 5.57
C LEU A 114 -23.27 3.72 4.72
N GLU A 115 -22.06 4.28 4.68
CA GLU A 115 -21.78 5.46 3.86
C GLU A 115 -21.88 5.19 2.35
N SER A 116 -21.53 3.98 1.92
CA SER A 116 -21.64 3.56 0.52
C SER A 116 -23.06 3.14 0.12
N GLN A 117 -24.02 3.20 1.05
CA GLN A 117 -25.42 2.82 0.83
C GLN A 117 -25.62 1.35 0.41
N VAL A 118 -24.72 0.48 0.86
CA VAL A 118 -24.74 -0.98 0.60
C VAL A 118 -24.89 -1.81 1.87
N LEU A 119 -25.18 -1.18 3.02
CA LEU A 119 -25.36 -1.88 4.28
C LEU A 119 -26.53 -2.88 4.17
N PRO A 120 -26.29 -4.20 4.28
CA PRO A 120 -27.34 -5.20 4.21
C PRO A 120 -28.27 -5.08 5.42
N ARG A 121 -29.49 -5.59 5.36
CA ARG A 121 -30.37 -5.63 6.54
C ARG A 121 -29.73 -6.49 7.64
N CYS A 122 -29.93 -6.12 8.90
CA CYS A 122 -29.31 -6.82 10.03
C CYS A 122 -29.71 -8.31 10.10
N SER A 123 -30.92 -8.67 9.65
CA SER A 123 -31.40 -10.06 9.54
C SER A 123 -30.80 -10.83 8.36
N GLU A 124 -30.18 -10.12 7.41
CA GLU A 124 -29.63 -10.63 6.16
C GLU A 124 -28.09 -10.48 6.14
N THR A 125 -27.45 -10.18 7.28
CA THR A 125 -25.98 -10.13 7.36
C THR A 125 -25.42 -11.52 7.13
N LEU A 126 -25.00 -11.77 5.89
CA LEU A 126 -24.28 -12.95 5.49
C LEU A 126 -22.82 -12.84 5.99
N PRO A 127 -22.08 -13.97 5.99
CA PRO A 127 -20.64 -13.94 6.12
C PRO A 127 -20.02 -12.95 5.11
N PRO A 128 -18.91 -12.30 5.44
CA PRO A 128 -18.18 -11.44 4.51
C PRO A 128 -17.97 -12.14 3.15
N ASP A 129 -18.32 -11.46 2.07
CA ASP A 129 -17.98 -11.91 0.73
C ASP A 129 -16.52 -11.58 0.39
N ASP A 130 -16.08 -11.88 -0.85
CA ASP A 130 -14.70 -11.63 -1.27
C ASP A 130 -14.32 -10.13 -1.18
N MET A 131 -15.26 -9.22 -1.44
CA MET A 131 -15.01 -7.78 -1.37
C MET A 131 -14.88 -7.30 0.08
N ASP A 132 -15.75 -7.82 0.94
CA ASP A 132 -15.68 -7.54 2.38
C ASP A 132 -14.38 -8.09 2.98
N GLU A 133 -13.91 -9.28 2.58
CA GLU A 133 -12.62 -9.82 3.04
C GLU A 133 -11.42 -9.03 2.50
N GLU A 134 -11.47 -8.54 1.25
CA GLU A 134 -10.48 -7.60 0.70
C GLU A 134 -10.40 -6.33 1.56
N PHE A 135 -11.56 -5.75 1.91
CA PHE A 135 -11.65 -4.58 2.79
C PHE A 135 -11.11 -4.88 4.19
N LEU A 136 -11.49 -6.01 4.78
CA LEU A 136 -11.04 -6.41 6.12
C LEU A 136 -9.53 -6.68 6.17
N ALA A 137 -8.95 -7.27 5.12
CA ALA A 137 -7.50 -7.46 5.03
C ALA A 137 -6.76 -6.12 5.06
N ILE A 138 -7.19 -5.15 4.23
CA ILE A 138 -6.62 -3.80 4.22
C ILE A 138 -6.83 -3.10 5.57
N SER A 139 -8.01 -3.28 6.19
CA SER A 139 -8.34 -2.68 7.48
C SER A 139 -7.42 -3.17 8.60
N ARG A 140 -7.17 -4.48 8.68
CA ARG A 140 -6.25 -5.07 9.67
C ARG A 140 -4.84 -4.48 9.53
N ALA A 141 -4.34 -4.37 8.30
CA ALA A 141 -3.03 -3.78 8.05
C ALA A 141 -2.99 -2.27 8.35
N MET A 142 -4.05 -1.52 8.09
CA MET A 142 -4.09 -0.08 8.37
C MET A 142 -4.16 0.22 9.86
N GLU A 143 -4.85 -0.61 10.67
CA GLU A 143 -4.94 -0.45 12.13
C GLU A 143 -3.58 -0.56 12.82
N GLU A 144 -2.67 -1.39 12.31
CA GLU A 144 -1.28 -1.48 12.81
C GLU A 144 -0.41 -0.28 12.38
N ILE A 145 -0.80 0.44 11.32
CA ILE A 145 -0.04 1.58 10.78
C ILE A 145 -0.54 2.92 11.37
N ALA A 146 -1.85 3.05 11.58
CA ALA A 146 -2.52 4.28 12.00
C ALA A 146 -3.15 4.11 13.38
N GLU A 147 -2.53 4.69 14.41
CA GLU A 147 -2.97 4.57 15.80
C GLU A 147 -4.29 5.29 16.10
N ASP A 148 -4.56 6.42 15.44
CA ASP A 148 -5.81 7.17 15.65
C ASP A 148 -6.96 6.51 14.87
N PRO A 149 -8.08 6.14 15.53
CA PRO A 149 -9.16 5.39 14.89
C PRO A 149 -9.89 6.20 13.81
N VAL A 150 -9.96 7.53 13.95
CA VAL A 150 -10.60 8.40 12.97
C VAL A 150 -9.74 8.43 11.71
N ASP A 151 -8.44 8.73 11.85
CA ASP A 151 -7.49 8.69 10.75
C ASP A 151 -7.45 7.30 10.10
N CYS A 152 -7.44 6.23 10.89
CA CYS A 152 -7.44 4.85 10.41
C CYS A 152 -8.66 4.59 9.51
N TYR A 153 -9.88 4.89 9.97
CA TYR A 153 -11.09 4.72 9.17
C TYR A 153 -11.02 5.48 7.84
N TRP A 154 -10.66 6.76 7.89
CA TRP A 154 -10.59 7.60 6.70
C TRP A 154 -9.51 7.12 5.73
N LEU A 155 -8.36 6.66 6.23
CA LEU A 155 -7.31 6.07 5.42
C LEU A 155 -7.79 4.79 4.73
N ILE A 156 -8.44 3.86 5.44
CA ILE A 156 -8.99 2.63 4.86
C ILE A 156 -9.99 2.98 3.75
N LYS A 157 -11.00 3.79 4.08
CA LYS A 157 -12.08 4.19 3.16
C LYS A 157 -11.51 4.82 1.90
N CYS A 158 -10.64 5.81 2.05
CA CYS A 158 -10.08 6.53 0.91
C CYS A 158 -9.08 5.68 0.12
N PHE A 159 -8.28 4.83 0.77
CA PHE A 159 -7.38 3.90 0.09
C PHE A 159 -8.17 2.92 -0.79
N VAL A 160 -9.18 2.24 -0.24
CA VAL A 160 -9.99 1.26 -0.98
C VAL A 160 -10.73 1.95 -2.14
N ASN A 161 -11.42 3.05 -1.87
CA ASN A 161 -12.17 3.77 -2.91
C ASN A 161 -11.27 4.27 -4.04
N GLN A 162 -10.13 4.88 -3.70
CA GLN A 162 -9.22 5.38 -4.72
C GLN A 162 -8.49 4.26 -5.44
N PHE A 163 -8.16 3.17 -4.76
CA PHE A 163 -7.51 2.04 -5.41
C PHE A 163 -8.41 1.48 -6.52
N HIS A 164 -9.69 1.23 -6.24
CA HIS A 164 -10.63 0.75 -7.25
C HIS A 164 -10.98 1.82 -8.29
N ALA A 165 -11.21 3.07 -7.90
CA ALA A 165 -11.58 4.13 -8.85
C ALA A 165 -10.42 4.50 -9.79
N LYS A 166 -9.18 4.57 -9.28
CA LYS A 166 -7.99 4.99 -10.03
C LYS A 166 -7.37 3.86 -10.82
N PHE A 167 -7.40 2.63 -10.30
CA PHE A 167 -6.70 1.49 -10.90
C PHE A 167 -7.61 0.36 -11.35
N GLY A 168 -8.94 0.52 -11.30
CA GLY A 168 -9.90 -0.51 -11.70
C GLY A 168 -9.61 -1.15 -13.06
N ASP A 169 -9.27 -0.33 -14.06
CA ASP A 169 -8.92 -0.81 -15.41
C ASP A 169 -7.51 -1.43 -15.48
N SER A 170 -6.61 -1.05 -14.57
CA SER A 170 -5.22 -1.53 -14.56
C SER A 170 -5.05 -2.86 -13.82
N ILE A 171 -5.83 -3.10 -12.75
CA ILE A 171 -5.73 -4.28 -11.88
C ILE A 171 -5.82 -5.60 -12.66
N PRO A 172 -6.78 -5.80 -13.60
CA PRO A 172 -6.87 -7.02 -14.40
C PRO A 172 -5.63 -7.30 -15.28
N HIS A 173 -4.79 -6.30 -15.54
CA HIS A 173 -3.59 -6.39 -16.36
C HIS A 173 -2.31 -6.65 -15.55
N LEU A 174 -2.35 -6.56 -14.22
CA LEU A 174 -1.18 -6.78 -13.35
C LEU A 174 -0.65 -8.22 -13.43
N PRO A 175 -1.47 -9.29 -13.49
CA PRO A 175 -0.96 -10.66 -13.67
C PRO A 175 -0.15 -10.84 -14.96
N LYS A 176 -0.62 -10.29 -16.08
CA LYS A 176 0.11 -10.33 -17.35
C LYS A 176 1.41 -9.53 -17.30
N SER A 177 1.39 -8.41 -16.57
CA SER A 177 2.60 -7.61 -16.35
C SER A 177 3.64 -8.37 -15.51
N LEU A 178 3.19 -9.12 -14.49
CA LEU A 178 4.06 -9.99 -13.70
C LEU A 178 4.71 -11.06 -14.56
N GLU A 179 3.93 -11.74 -15.40
CA GLU A 179 4.48 -12.72 -16.35
C GLU A 179 5.53 -12.11 -17.29
N HIS A 180 5.26 -10.91 -17.81
CA HIS A 180 6.18 -10.20 -18.67
C HIS A 180 7.51 -9.93 -17.97
N TYR A 181 7.50 -9.29 -16.79
CA TYR A 181 8.75 -8.99 -16.08
C TYR A 181 9.46 -10.24 -15.56
N LEU A 182 8.73 -11.27 -15.14
CA LEU A 182 9.34 -12.54 -14.75
C LEU A 182 10.03 -13.23 -15.94
N SER A 183 9.50 -13.10 -17.15
CA SER A 183 10.16 -13.61 -18.36
C SER A 183 11.50 -12.94 -18.64
N GLN A 184 11.67 -11.67 -18.22
CA GLN A 184 12.90 -10.92 -18.41
C GLN A 184 13.94 -11.23 -17.32
N GLU A 185 13.50 -11.33 -16.06
CA GLU A 185 14.41 -11.53 -14.92
C GLU A 185 14.78 -13.01 -14.68
N GLU A 186 13.82 -13.93 -14.77
CA GLU A 186 14.07 -15.36 -14.52
C GLU A 186 13.17 -16.26 -15.39
N PRO A 187 13.50 -16.41 -16.70
CA PRO A 187 12.68 -17.17 -17.64
C PRO A 187 12.56 -18.66 -17.29
N ARG A 188 13.56 -19.23 -16.58
CA ARG A 188 13.51 -20.63 -16.14
C ARG A 188 12.43 -20.86 -15.09
N LEU A 189 12.28 -19.93 -14.14
CA LEU A 189 11.22 -19.98 -13.13
C LEU A 189 9.84 -19.84 -13.78
N LEU A 190 9.67 -18.89 -14.72
CA LEU A 190 8.41 -18.76 -15.45
C LEU A 190 8.04 -20.05 -16.18
N ASN A 191 8.99 -20.67 -16.87
CA ASN A 191 8.75 -21.92 -17.58
C ASN A 191 8.36 -23.06 -16.63
N HIS A 192 9.02 -23.17 -15.47
CA HIS A 192 8.64 -24.12 -14.42
C HIS A 192 7.21 -23.91 -13.93
N LEU A 193 6.82 -22.67 -13.63
CA LEU A 193 5.46 -22.33 -13.19
C LEU A 193 4.40 -22.63 -14.27
N LYS A 194 4.76 -22.48 -15.55
CA LYS A 194 3.88 -22.85 -16.68
C LYS A 194 3.73 -24.36 -16.82
N ILE A 195 4.82 -25.11 -16.80
CA ILE A 195 4.81 -26.58 -16.95
C ILE A 195 4.08 -27.25 -15.79
N THR A 196 4.27 -26.76 -14.56
CA THR A 196 3.60 -27.29 -13.37
C THR A 196 2.15 -26.85 -13.23
N GLY A 197 1.67 -25.91 -14.07
CA GLY A 197 0.34 -25.31 -13.94
C GLY A 197 0.20 -24.37 -12.73
N ALA A 198 1.29 -24.02 -12.04
CA ALA A 198 1.29 -23.18 -10.85
C ALA A 198 0.92 -21.71 -11.14
N LEU A 199 1.07 -21.25 -12.39
CA LEU A 199 0.83 -19.86 -12.75
C LEU A 199 -0.61 -19.39 -12.51
N SER A 200 -1.59 -20.29 -12.65
CA SER A 200 -3.01 -20.01 -12.36
C SER A 200 -3.35 -20.11 -10.87
N GLN A 201 -2.44 -20.64 -10.05
CA GLN A 201 -2.58 -20.81 -8.60
C GLN A 201 -1.82 -19.73 -7.81
N LEU A 202 -1.21 -18.76 -8.49
CA LEU A 202 -0.58 -17.63 -7.81
C LEU A 202 -1.67 -16.81 -7.09
N PRO A 203 -1.39 -16.29 -5.87
CA PRO A 203 -2.38 -15.60 -5.06
C PRO A 203 -2.57 -14.15 -5.53
N TYR A 204 -3.07 -13.98 -6.76
CA TYR A 204 -3.25 -12.67 -7.38
C TYR A 204 -4.22 -11.77 -6.61
N SER A 205 -5.25 -12.33 -5.97
CA SER A 205 -6.15 -11.54 -5.12
C SER A 205 -5.40 -10.92 -3.94
N LEU A 206 -4.60 -11.73 -3.22
CA LEU A 206 -3.76 -11.26 -2.11
C LEU A 206 -2.79 -10.17 -2.54
N TRP A 207 -2.15 -10.31 -3.71
CA TRP A 207 -1.15 -9.37 -4.19
C TRP A 207 -1.74 -8.08 -4.78
N PHE A 208 -2.82 -8.19 -5.56
CA PHE A 208 -3.31 -7.12 -6.43
C PHE A 208 -4.66 -6.55 -6.04
N ARG A 209 -5.41 -7.22 -5.16
CA ARG A 209 -6.68 -6.71 -4.61
C ARG A 209 -6.51 -6.30 -3.14
N CYS A 210 -5.89 -7.17 -2.33
CA CYS A 210 -5.52 -6.84 -0.95
C CYS A 210 -4.22 -6.03 -0.85
N CYS A 211 -3.54 -5.75 -1.97
CA CYS A 211 -2.29 -4.99 -2.00
C CYS A 211 -1.21 -5.52 -1.03
N PHE A 212 -1.10 -6.84 -0.87
CA PHE A 212 -0.22 -7.56 0.07
C PHE A 212 -0.60 -7.44 1.57
N ALA A 213 -1.76 -6.89 1.91
CA ALA A 213 -2.27 -6.94 3.28
C ALA A 213 -2.44 -8.40 3.74
N GLY A 214 -1.89 -8.72 4.92
CA GLY A 214 -1.83 -10.10 5.44
C GLY A 214 -0.77 -11.00 4.79
N CYS A 215 0.03 -10.49 3.84
CA CYS A 215 1.15 -11.21 3.23
C CYS A 215 2.51 -10.70 3.72
N LEU A 216 2.66 -9.38 3.79
CA LEU A 216 3.87 -8.70 4.28
C LEU A 216 3.60 -8.08 5.65
N PRO A 217 4.61 -8.00 6.54
CA PRO A 217 4.49 -7.26 7.79
C PRO A 217 4.27 -5.77 7.52
N GLU A 218 3.51 -5.10 8.37
CA GLU A 218 3.06 -3.73 8.17
C GLU A 218 4.22 -2.73 8.13
N CYS A 219 5.31 -3.03 8.85
CA CYS A 219 6.55 -2.25 8.82
C CYS A 219 7.17 -2.17 7.40
N SER A 220 7.04 -3.24 6.61
CA SER A 220 7.47 -3.33 5.22
C SER A 220 6.37 -2.85 4.26
N LEU A 221 5.13 -3.24 4.52
CA LEU A 221 3.96 -2.99 3.67
C LEU A 221 3.71 -1.49 3.49
N GLN A 222 3.86 -0.69 4.55
CA GLN A 222 3.68 0.77 4.46
C GLN A 222 4.59 1.42 3.41
N ARG A 223 5.79 0.87 3.14
CA ARG A 223 6.69 1.39 2.09
C ARG A 223 6.20 1.07 0.68
N VAL A 224 5.45 -0.02 0.53
CA VAL A 224 4.74 -0.35 -0.72
C VAL A 224 3.55 0.58 -0.88
N TRP A 225 2.78 0.79 0.19
CA TRP A 225 1.61 1.66 0.18
C TRP A 225 1.96 3.14 -0.01
N ASP A 226 3.14 3.61 0.42
CA ASP A 226 3.70 4.92 0.04
C ASP A 226 3.67 5.11 -1.49
N LYS A 227 3.95 4.04 -2.27
CA LYS A 227 3.98 4.06 -3.74
C LYS A 227 2.59 3.92 -4.36
N VAL A 228 1.72 3.11 -3.75
CA VAL A 228 0.33 2.94 -4.21
C VAL A 228 -0.45 4.24 -4.04
N ILE A 229 -0.37 4.85 -2.85
CA ILE A 229 -1.06 6.10 -2.51
C ILE A 229 -0.54 7.27 -3.35
N SER A 230 0.76 7.32 -3.63
CA SER A 230 1.33 8.28 -4.58
C SER A 230 1.06 7.95 -6.05
N GLY A 231 0.26 6.93 -6.35
CA GLY A 231 -0.36 6.76 -7.66
C GLY A 231 0.20 5.67 -8.55
N SER A 232 0.99 4.73 -8.03
CA SER A 232 1.49 3.59 -8.80
C SER A 232 0.97 2.27 -8.26
N CYS A 233 0.02 1.63 -8.95
CA CYS A 233 -0.35 0.22 -8.68
C CYS A 233 0.68 -0.77 -9.27
N LYS A 234 1.52 -0.34 -10.22
CA LYS A 234 2.54 -1.19 -10.84
C LYS A 234 3.60 -1.67 -9.86
N ILE A 235 3.86 -0.95 -8.76
CA ILE A 235 4.75 -1.41 -7.69
C ILE A 235 4.36 -2.81 -7.18
N LEU A 236 3.07 -3.13 -7.15
CA LEU A 236 2.57 -4.41 -6.68
C LEU A 236 3.11 -5.57 -7.54
N VAL A 237 3.27 -5.34 -8.85
CA VAL A 237 3.85 -6.31 -9.78
C VAL A 237 5.31 -6.59 -9.43
N PHE A 238 6.08 -5.56 -9.08
CA PHE A 238 7.50 -5.72 -8.74
C PHE A 238 7.70 -6.33 -7.35
N VAL A 239 6.79 -6.10 -6.42
CA VAL A 239 6.78 -6.81 -5.13
C VAL A 239 6.49 -8.30 -5.34
N ALA A 240 5.47 -8.65 -6.13
CA ALA A 240 5.20 -10.05 -6.48
C ALA A 240 6.38 -10.70 -7.22
N LEU A 241 6.99 -9.98 -8.17
CA LEU A 241 8.18 -10.43 -8.90
C LEU A 241 9.33 -10.72 -7.95
N GLU A 242 9.67 -9.79 -7.06
CA GLU A 242 10.80 -9.97 -6.15
C GLU A 242 10.56 -11.08 -5.12
N ILE A 243 9.31 -11.32 -4.69
CA ILE A 243 8.96 -12.50 -3.89
C ILE A 243 9.28 -13.79 -4.66
N LEU A 244 8.86 -13.88 -5.93
CA LEU A 244 9.15 -15.04 -6.78
C LEU A 244 10.66 -15.24 -6.98
N LEU A 245 11.41 -14.16 -7.21
CA LEU A 245 12.86 -14.21 -7.39
C LEU A 245 13.58 -14.62 -6.09
N SER A 246 13.19 -14.05 -4.96
CA SER A 246 13.77 -14.33 -3.64
C SER A 246 13.59 -15.78 -3.23
N TYR A 247 12.46 -16.39 -3.60
CA TYR A 247 12.16 -17.80 -3.28
C TYR A 247 12.33 -18.75 -4.45
N LYS A 248 13.03 -18.35 -5.53
CA LYS A 248 13.12 -19.16 -6.76
C LYS A 248 13.62 -20.59 -6.53
N ILE A 249 14.60 -20.78 -5.66
CA ILE A 249 15.17 -22.11 -5.37
C ILE A 249 14.10 -23.02 -4.75
N VAL A 250 13.33 -22.47 -3.80
CA VAL A 250 12.23 -23.19 -3.15
C VAL A 250 11.12 -23.50 -4.15
N LEU A 251 10.71 -22.50 -4.94
CA LEU A 251 9.66 -22.65 -5.94
C LEU A 251 10.00 -23.68 -7.02
N MET A 252 11.25 -23.70 -7.49
CA MET A 252 11.75 -24.68 -8.45
C MET A 252 11.78 -26.12 -7.89
N ALA A 253 11.82 -26.29 -6.57
CA ALA A 253 11.76 -27.60 -5.92
C ALA A 253 10.31 -28.12 -5.74
N ILE A 254 9.30 -27.25 -5.87
CA ILE A 254 7.89 -27.64 -5.73
C ILE A 254 7.35 -28.08 -7.09
N ASN A 255 6.91 -29.34 -7.17
CA ASN A 255 6.42 -29.95 -8.41
C ASN A 255 4.89 -29.96 -8.57
N ARG A 256 4.14 -29.44 -7.59
CA ARG A 256 2.67 -29.37 -7.62
C ARG A 256 2.20 -27.93 -7.54
N ALA A 257 1.30 -27.53 -8.43
CA ALA A 257 0.72 -26.18 -8.48
C ALA A 257 0.17 -25.70 -7.13
N GLU A 258 -0.59 -26.56 -6.43
CA GLU A 258 -1.17 -26.23 -5.12
C GLU A 258 -0.11 -25.94 -4.05
N GLY A 259 1.03 -26.63 -4.11
CA GLY A 259 2.15 -26.40 -3.17
C GLY A 259 2.77 -25.02 -3.35
N VAL A 260 2.84 -24.53 -4.59
CA VAL A 260 3.32 -23.18 -4.91
C VAL A 260 2.37 -22.13 -4.33
N GLY A 261 1.06 -22.27 -4.58
CA GLY A 261 0.06 -21.35 -4.03
C GLY A 261 0.09 -21.31 -2.50
N LYS A 262 0.09 -22.47 -1.83
CA LYS A 262 0.17 -22.57 -0.37
C LYS A 262 1.40 -21.90 0.23
N PHE A 263 2.57 -22.10 -0.40
CA PHE A 263 3.80 -21.45 0.02
C PHE A 263 3.73 -19.92 -0.13
N LEU A 264 3.24 -19.44 -1.28
CA LEU A 264 3.18 -18.00 -1.57
C LEU A 264 2.13 -17.26 -0.75
N CYS A 265 1.08 -17.94 -0.28
CA CYS A 265 0.16 -17.39 0.71
C CYS A 265 0.78 -17.26 2.11
N ASN A 266 1.88 -17.97 2.40
CA ASN A 266 2.50 -18.05 3.73
C ASN A 266 4.03 -17.95 3.64
N ILE A 267 4.52 -16.88 3.00
CA ILE A 267 5.96 -16.68 2.82
C ILE A 267 6.68 -16.44 4.17
N PRO A 268 7.96 -16.81 4.30
CA PRO A 268 8.77 -16.43 5.45
C PRO A 268 8.86 -14.90 5.62
N GLN A 269 8.79 -14.45 6.87
CA GLN A 269 8.65 -13.02 7.20
C GLN A 269 9.99 -12.30 7.43
N GLU A 270 11.09 -13.03 7.64
CA GLU A 270 12.41 -12.52 8.04
C GLU A 270 13.08 -11.59 7.01
N ASN A 271 12.80 -11.78 5.71
CA ASN A 271 13.49 -11.07 4.62
C ASN A 271 12.59 -10.07 3.87
N THR A 272 11.41 -9.78 4.40
CA THR A 272 10.40 -8.92 3.76
C THR A 272 10.91 -7.51 3.49
N ASP A 273 11.74 -6.95 4.39
CA ASP A 273 12.32 -5.62 4.19
C ASP A 273 13.27 -5.53 3.00
N ALA A 274 14.08 -6.58 2.81
CA ALA A 274 15.00 -6.69 1.69
C ALA A 274 14.24 -6.90 0.37
N ILE A 275 13.18 -7.71 0.40
CA ILE A 275 12.27 -7.93 -0.73
C ILE A 275 11.66 -6.60 -1.17
N VAL A 276 11.05 -5.83 -0.25
CA VAL A 276 10.42 -4.55 -0.60
C VAL A 276 11.44 -3.55 -1.17
N THR A 277 12.65 -3.50 -0.60
CA THR A 277 13.71 -2.61 -1.11
C THR A 277 14.10 -2.96 -2.55
N LYS A 278 14.41 -4.24 -2.82
CA LYS A 278 14.75 -4.70 -4.17
C LYS A 278 13.59 -4.56 -5.16
N ALA A 279 12.35 -4.76 -4.71
CA ALA A 279 11.16 -4.57 -5.52
C ALA A 279 11.02 -3.10 -5.97
N ILE A 280 11.29 -2.15 -5.08
CA ILE A 280 11.29 -0.72 -5.41
C ILE A 280 12.41 -0.40 -6.41
N ASP A 281 13.61 -0.97 -6.23
CA ASP A 281 14.73 -0.79 -7.16
C ASP A 281 14.41 -1.36 -8.55
N LEU A 282 13.81 -2.56 -8.63
CA LEU A 282 13.34 -3.16 -9.87
C LEU A 282 12.24 -2.32 -10.52
N TRP A 283 11.30 -1.80 -9.73
CA TRP A 283 10.26 -0.92 -10.24
C TRP A 283 10.86 0.35 -10.87
N HIS A 284 11.82 1.00 -10.20
CA HIS A 284 12.53 2.17 -10.75
C HIS A 284 13.36 1.82 -11.98
N LYS A 285 14.02 0.64 -12.01
CA LYS A 285 14.77 0.16 -13.19
C LYS A 285 13.88 0.06 -14.43
N TYR A 286 12.66 -0.45 -14.31
CA TYR A 286 11.78 -0.70 -15.44
C TYR A 286 10.82 0.45 -15.79
N CYS A 287 10.37 1.21 -14.79
CA CYS A 287 9.40 2.29 -14.99
C CYS A 287 10.04 3.69 -14.98
N GLY A 288 11.33 3.78 -14.65
CA GLY A 288 12.02 5.04 -14.42
C GLY A 288 11.73 5.61 -13.02
N THR A 289 12.67 6.40 -12.51
CA THR A 289 12.44 7.23 -11.33
C THR A 289 11.87 8.58 -11.79
N PRO A 290 10.72 9.04 -11.27
CA PRO A 290 10.24 10.38 -11.58
C PRO A 290 11.27 11.41 -11.15
N MET A 291 11.58 12.37 -12.03
CA MET A 291 12.53 13.43 -11.71
C MET A 291 11.88 14.42 -10.76
N HIS A 292 12.51 14.64 -9.59
CA HIS A 292 12.12 15.73 -8.71
C HIS A 292 12.70 17.02 -9.29
N THR A 293 11.85 17.89 -9.82
CA THR A 293 12.24 19.28 -10.07
C THR A 293 12.37 19.96 -8.71
N VAL A 294 13.56 20.46 -8.41
CA VAL A 294 13.84 21.27 -7.22
C VAL A 294 13.24 22.65 -7.44
#